data_AF-A0A7Y0PWY4-F1
#
_entry.id   AF-A0A7Y0PWY4-F1
#
_cell.length_a   1.000
_cell.length_b   1.000
_cell.length_c   1.000
_cell.angle_alpha   90.00
_cell.angle_beta   90.00
_cell.angle_gamma   90.00
#
_symmetry.space_group_name_H-M   'P 1'
#
loop_
_entity.id
_entity.type
_entity.pdbx_description
1 polymer ?
#
loop_
_entity_poly.entity_id
_entity_poly.type
_entity_poly.pdbx_seq_one_letter_code
_entity_poly.pdbx_strand_id
1 'polypeptide(L)' 'MSAASRPDPRAMEWQTNGELARGDLFELVRRLRDVELPSHSNELWRLGAKYEETE' A
#
# COMPACT_ATOMS: atom_id res chain seq x y z
N MET A 1 17.52 10.62 -1.55
CA MET A 1 16.14 10.18 -1.32
C MET A 1 16.18 8.69 -1.05
N SER A 2 16.08 8.26 0.22
CA SER A 2 16.11 6.84 0.56
C SER A 2 14.85 6.18 0.01
N ALA A 3 15.02 5.27 -0.95
CA ALA A 3 13.94 4.40 -1.38
C ALA A 3 13.52 3.58 -0.16
N ALA A 4 12.43 3.98 0.51
CA ALA A 4 11.82 3.17 1.55
C ALA A 4 11.54 1.80 0.93
N SER A 5 12.22 0.76 1.44
CA SER A 5 12.26 -0.58 0.86
C SER A 5 10.85 -1.03 0.54
N ARG A 6 10.45 -1.02 -0.74
CA ARG A 6 9.07 -1.34 -1.17
C ARG A 6 8.61 -2.60 -0.45
N PRO A 7 7.42 -2.60 0.17
CA PRO A 7 6.96 -3.79 0.86
C PRO A 7 6.80 -4.85 -0.22
N ASP A 8 7.52 -5.96 -0.10
CA ASP A 8 7.33 -7.08 -1.01
C ASP A 8 5.98 -7.70 -0.66
N PRO A 9 4.95 -7.60 -1.53
CA PRO A 9 3.64 -8.18 -1.25
C PRO A 9 3.72 -9.70 -1.05
N ARG A 10 4.80 -10.34 -1.53
CA ARG A 10 5.07 -11.77 -1.34
C ARG A 10 5.69 -12.10 0.01
N ALA A 11 6.21 -11.10 0.73
CA ALA A 11 6.75 -11.24 2.08
C ALA A 11 5.72 -10.94 3.18
N MET A 12 4.55 -10.42 2.81
CA MET A 12 3.43 -10.18 3.71
C MET A 12 2.84 -11.49 4.25
N GLU A 13 2.61 -11.55 5.55
CA GLU A 13 2.03 -12.70 6.22
C GLU A 13 0.49 -12.66 6.10
N TRP A 14 -0.05 -13.55 5.27
CA TRP A 14 -1.49 -13.74 5.12
C TRP A 14 -1.96 -14.86 6.04
N GLN A 15 -3.02 -14.57 6.80
CA GLN A 15 -3.68 -15.54 7.66
C GLN A 15 -4.57 -16.48 6.81
N THR A 16 -4.94 -17.62 7.38
CA THR A 16 -5.78 -18.63 6.71
C THR A 16 -7.18 -18.14 6.38
N ASN A 17 -7.65 -17.09 7.04
CA ASN A 17 -8.93 -16.42 6.76
C ASN A 17 -8.84 -15.44 5.58
N GLY A 18 -7.67 -15.28 4.96
CA GLY A 18 -7.43 -14.33 3.88
C GLY A 18 -7.17 -12.89 4.34
N GLU A 19 -7.11 -12.64 5.64
CA GLU A 19 -6.72 -11.34 6.19
C GLU A 19 -5.21 -11.24 6.32
N LEU A 20 -4.70 -10.01 6.20
CA LEU A 20 -3.31 -9.73 6.46
C LEU A 20 -3.02 -9.77 7.96
N ALA A 21 -1.89 -10.32 8.38
CA ALA A 21 -1.46 -10.30 9.78
C ALA A 21 -1.43 -8.86 10.30
N ARG A 22 -1.80 -8.67 11.57
CA ARG A 22 -1.97 -7.33 12.15
C ARG A 22 -0.73 -6.44 12.01
N GLY A 23 0.47 -7.03 12.12
CA GLY A 23 1.74 -6.32 11.95
C GLY A 23 1.93 -5.80 10.53
N ASP A 24 1.76 -6.67 9.54
CA ASP A 24 1.89 -6.29 8.14
C ASP A 24 0.80 -5.35 7.68
N LEU A 25 -0.43 -5.50 8.19
CA LEU A 25 -1.53 -4.57 7.94
C LEU A 25 -1.20 -3.17 8.47
N PHE A 26 -0.64 -3.09 9.68
CA PHE A 26 -0.21 -1.82 10.25
C PHE A 26 0.87 -1.14 9.40
N GLU A 27 1.91 -1.88 9.01
CA GLU A 27 3.01 -1.35 8.19
C GLU A 27 2.53 -0.94 6.78
N LEU A 28 1.63 -1.71 6.19
CA LEU A 28 0.99 -1.38 4.91
C LEU A 28 0.22 -0.05 5.02
N VAL A 29 -0.67 0.07 6.01
CA VAL A 29 -1.44 1.30 6.22
C VAL A 29 -0.54 2.50 6.50
N ARG A 30 0.53 2.32 7.29
CA ARG A 30 1.49 3.38 7.58
C ARG A 30 2.12 3.93 6.30
N ARG A 31 2.56 3.05 5.40
CA ARG A 31 3.18 3.47 4.13
C ARG A 31 2.19 4.04 3.12
N LEU A 32 0.97 3.55 3.08
CA LEU A 32 -0.07 4.15 2.24
C LEU A 32 -0.34 5.59 2.68
N ARG A 33 -0.28 5.89 3.99
CA ARG A 33 -0.35 7.27 4.49
C ARG A 33 0.89 8.10 4.12
N ASP A 34 2.08 7.50 4.10
CA ASP A 34 3.29 8.20 3.62
C ASP A 34 3.23 8.53 2.12
N VAL A 35 2.44 7.78 1.34
CA VAL A 35 2.17 8.09 -0.07
C VAL A 35 1.14 9.22 -0.18
N GLU A 36 0.10 9.18 0.65
CA GLU A 36 -0.96 10.19 0.72
C GLU A 36 -0.56 11.38 1.62
N LEU A 37 0.58 11.99 1.32
CA LEU A 37 1.05 13.17 2.04
C LEU A 37 0.25 14.42 1.64
N PRO A 38 0.10 15.44 2.50
CA PRO A 38 -0.57 16.69 2.15
C PRO A 38 0.05 17.43 0.95
N SER A 39 1.32 17.15 0.63
CA SER A 39 2.03 17.70 -0.53
C SER A 39 1.78 16.93 -1.83
N HIS A 40 1.24 15.71 -1.75
CA HIS A 40 0.98 14.77 -2.84
C HIS A 40 -0.36 14.07 -2.58
N SER A 41 -1.40 14.89 -2.33
CA SER A 41 -2.76 14.41 -2.07
C SER A 41 -3.39 13.90 -3.37
N ASN A 42 -4.24 12.87 -3.26
CA ASN A 42 -4.86 12.08 -4.32
C ASN A 42 -3.96 11.06 -5.03
N GLU A 43 -2.75 10.80 -4.53
CA GLU A 43 -1.85 9.81 -5.11
C GLU A 43 -2.45 8.39 -5.07
N LEU A 44 -3.09 8.00 -3.96
CA LEU A 44 -3.72 6.67 -3.85
C LEU A 44 -4.93 6.55 -4.80
N TRP A 45 -5.73 7.60 -4.91
CA TRP A 45 -6.86 7.64 -5.84
C TRP A 45 -6.39 7.53 -7.30
N ARG A 46 -5.35 8.29 -7.66
CA ARG A 46 -4.75 8.25 -9.00
C ARG A 46 -4.16 6.88 -9.34
N LEU A 47 -3.54 6.22 -8.35
CA LEU A 47 -3.04 4.85 -8.52
C LEU A 47 -4.18 3.84 -8.72
N GLY A 48 -5.30 3.98 -8.00
CA GLY A 48 -6.48 3.13 -8.17
C GLY A 48 -7.13 3.29 -9.56
N ALA A 49 -7.35 4.53 -10.00
CA ALA A 49 -7.99 4.83 -11.28
C ALA A 49 -7.19 4.31 -12.49
N LYS A 50 -5.85 4.30 -12.41
CA LYS A 50 -4.98 3.83 -13.49
C LYS A 50 -5.22 2.35 -13.87
N TYR A 51 -5.75 1.54 -12.96
CA TYR A 51 -6.02 0.13 -13.22
C TYR A 51 -7.48 -0.16 -13.59
N GLU A 52 -8.38 0.83 -13.51
CA GLU A 52 -9.77 0.72 -14.00
C GLU A 52 -9.88 0.90 -15.53
N GLU A 53 -8.93 1.59 -16.17
CA GLU A 53 -8.94 1.84 -17.62
C GLU A 53 -8.46 0.65 -18.48
N THR A 54 -8.11 -0.48 -17.87
CA THR A 54 -7.55 -1.66 -18.57
C THR A 54 -8.53 -2.82 -18.82
N GLU A 55 -9.84 -2.58 -18.73
CA GLU A 55 -10.89 -3.55 -19.13
C GLU A 55 -11.29 -3.40 -20.61
#